data_AF-E4ZCP7-F1
#
_entry.id   AF-E4ZCP7-F1
#
_cell.length_a   1.000
_cell.length_b   1.000
_cell.length_c   1.000
_cell.angle_alpha   90.00
_cell.angle_beta   90.00
_cell.angle_gamma   90.00
#
_symmetry.space_group_name_H-M   'P 1'
#
loop_
_entity.id
_entity.type
_entity.pdbx_description
1 polymer ?
#
loop_
_entity_poly.entity_id
_entity_poly.type
_entity_poly.pdbx_seq_one_letter_code
_entity_poly.pdbx_strand_id
1 'polypeptide(L)'
;MWFFEKEPVISEDESCVIFKLNDGINNFEIAFGYALPYVSIKVFSSIGMICSYYLEQIIEMKIKNDEISEYLYVELKQNNDVSSFSIRIKPHIQINLQSLCS
;
A
#
# COMPACT_ATOMS: atom_id res chain seq x y z
N MET A 1 -3.06 18.17 -4.01
CA MET A 1 -2.04 17.54 -3.14
C MET A 1 -2.09 16.05 -3.42
N TRP A 2 -0.98 15.41 -3.78
CA TRP A 2 -0.95 13.97 -4.06
C TRP A 2 -0.84 13.19 -2.76
N PHE A 3 -1.59 12.10 -2.61
CA PHE A 3 -1.69 11.27 -1.39
C PHE A 3 -0.32 10.88 -0.78
N PHE A 4 0.66 10.56 -1.60
CA PHE A 4 2.01 10.15 -1.15
C PHE A 4 2.99 11.31 -0.97
N GLU A 5 2.67 12.51 -1.45
CA GLU A 5 3.52 13.72 -1.42
C GLU A 5 4.97 13.49 -1.90
N LYS A 6 5.16 12.48 -2.74
CA LYS A 6 6.43 12.07 -3.34
C LYS A 6 6.21 11.76 -4.80
N GLU A 7 7.19 12.13 -5.62
CA GLU A 7 7.25 11.70 -7.01
C GLU A 7 7.45 10.17 -7.06
N PRO A 8 6.67 9.46 -7.88
CA PRO A 8 6.90 8.04 -8.10
C PRO A 8 8.16 7.78 -8.93
N VAL A 9 8.72 6.59 -8.78
CA VAL A 9 9.73 6.03 -9.68
C VAL A 9 9.07 4.93 -10.50
N ILE A 10 9.25 4.95 -11.81
CA ILE A 10 8.80 3.87 -12.70
C ILE A 10 9.85 2.75 -12.64
N SER A 11 9.42 1.49 -12.54
CA SER A 11 10.36 0.35 -12.57
C SER A 11 11.10 0.26 -13.91
N GLU A 12 12.28 -0.38 -13.92
CA GLU A 12 13.12 -0.50 -15.13
C GLU A 12 12.41 -1.20 -16.30
N ASP A 13 11.54 -2.14 -15.99
CA ASP A 13 10.69 -2.87 -16.94
C ASP A 13 9.34 -2.17 -17.21
N GLU A 14 9.15 -0.98 -16.66
CA GLU A 14 7.94 -0.16 -16.73
C GLU A 14 6.65 -0.89 -16.25
N SER A 15 6.81 -1.99 -15.51
CA SER A 15 5.69 -2.83 -15.04
C SER A 15 4.94 -2.24 -13.86
N CYS A 16 5.55 -1.32 -13.11
CA CYS A 16 4.95 -0.72 -11.92
C CYS A 16 5.46 0.70 -11.64
N VAL A 17 4.70 1.40 -10.79
CA VAL A 17 5.12 2.65 -10.16
C VAL A 17 5.38 2.44 -8.68
N ILE A 18 6.50 2.99 -8.21
CA ILE A 18 7.05 2.79 -6.86
C ILE A 18 7.10 4.14 -6.14
N PHE A 19 6.45 4.20 -4.98
CA PHE A 19 6.57 5.30 -4.02
C PHE A 19 7.52 4.90 -2.90
N LYS A 20 8.50 5.75 -2.62
CA LYS A 20 9.44 5.57 -1.50
C LYS A 20 9.14 6.59 -0.40
N LEU A 21 8.77 6.09 0.77
CA LEU A 21 8.39 6.91 1.93
C LEU A 21 9.32 6.62 3.10
N ASN A 22 9.39 7.55 4.05
CA ASN A 22 10.17 7.42 5.27
C ASN A 22 9.41 8.12 6.41
N ASP A 23 9.23 7.43 7.54
CA ASP A 23 8.52 7.96 8.73
C ASP A 23 9.48 8.50 9.81
N GLY A 24 10.77 8.65 9.48
CA GLY A 24 11.84 9.00 10.41
C GLY A 24 12.54 7.79 11.05
N ILE A 25 11.96 6.59 10.96
CA ILE A 25 12.49 5.36 11.57
C ILE A 25 12.65 4.26 10.51
N ASN A 26 11.61 4.04 9.72
CA ASN A 26 11.48 3.01 8.72
C ASN A 26 11.35 3.62 7.32
N ASN A 27 11.82 2.87 6.32
CA ASN A 27 11.61 3.14 4.91
C ASN A 27 10.52 2.23 4.37
N PHE A 28 9.68 2.77 3.50
CA PHE A 28 8.57 2.06 2.89
C PHE A 28 8.72 2.15 1.38
N GLU A 29 8.63 1.00 0.71
CA GLU A 29 8.50 0.94 -0.75
C GLU A 29 7.12 0.39 -1.08
N ILE A 30 6.28 1.22 -1.68
CA ILE A 30 4.92 0.88 -2.09
C ILE A 30 4.88 0.87 -3.62
N ALA A 31 4.63 -0.29 -4.22
CA ALA A 31 4.58 -0.47 -5.67
C ALA A 31 3.18 -0.82 -6.15
N PHE A 32 2.76 -0.22 -7.27
CA PHE A 32 1.50 -0.44 -7.95
C PHE A 32 1.76 -1.01 -9.34
N GLY A 33 1.35 -2.27 -9.59
CA GLY A 33 1.53 -2.94 -10.87
C GLY A 33 0.45 -2.59 -11.89
N TYR A 34 0.84 -2.39 -13.16
CA TYR A 34 -0.07 -2.01 -14.24
C TYR A 34 -0.64 -3.20 -15.02
N ALA A 35 0.21 -4.15 -15.41
CA ALA A 35 -0.17 -5.25 -16.30
C ALA A 35 -0.98 -6.33 -15.58
N LEU A 36 -0.63 -6.61 -14.33
CA LEU A 36 -1.39 -7.43 -13.40
C LEU A 36 -1.65 -6.55 -12.17
N PRO A 37 -2.90 -6.14 -11.89
CA PRO A 37 -3.19 -5.24 -10.78
C PRO A 37 -2.75 -5.86 -9.45
N TYR A 38 -1.66 -5.34 -8.91
CA TYR A 38 -1.13 -5.72 -7.60
C TYR A 38 -0.67 -4.49 -6.82
N VAL A 39 -0.63 -4.65 -5.50
CA VAL A 39 0.04 -3.71 -4.59
C VAL A 39 1.10 -4.47 -3.79
N SER A 40 2.35 -4.02 -3.86
CA SER A 40 3.44 -4.54 -3.04
C SER A 40 3.84 -3.47 -2.03
N ILE A 41 4.06 -3.86 -0.78
CA ILE A 41 4.50 -2.95 0.28
C ILE A 41 5.64 -3.62 1.03
N LYS A 42 6.81 -3.01 1.01
CA LYS A 42 7.97 -3.47 1.76
C LYS A 42 8.34 -2.44 2.80
N VAL A 43 8.57 -2.89 4.03
CA VAL A 43 8.97 -2.04 5.14
C VAL A 43 10.38 -2.43 5.56
N PHE A 44 11.27 -1.44 5.67
CA PHE A 44 12.68 -1.62 6.00
C PHE A 44 13.05 -0.78 7.21
N SER A 45 13.76 -1.39 8.15
CA SER A 45 14.51 -0.69 9.19
C SER A 45 15.96 -0.49 8.75
N SER A 46 16.78 0.15 9.59
CA SER A 46 18.23 0.24 9.39
C SER A 46 18.95 -1.10 9.36
N ILE A 47 18.37 -2.16 9.94
CA ILE A 47 18.97 -3.50 10.01
C ILE A 47 18.46 -4.45 8.91
N GLY A 48 17.48 -4.03 8.11
CA GLY A 48 16.93 -4.83 7.02
C GLY A 48 15.40 -4.78 6.93
N MET A 49 14.84 -5.65 6.08
CA MET A 49 13.40 -5.73 5.83
C MET A 49 12.66 -6.29 7.06
N ILE A 50 11.63 -5.57 7.50
CA ILE A 50 10.78 -5.91 8.65
C ILE A 50 9.62 -6.80 8.19
N CYS A 51 8.92 -6.35 7.15
CA CYS A 51 7.79 -7.08 6.58
C CYS A 51 7.59 -6.73 5.11
N SER A 52 6.89 -7.62 4.41
CA SER A 52 6.49 -7.45 3.02
C SER A 52 5.07 -7.94 2.85
N TYR A 53 4.25 -7.14 2.19
CA TYR A 53 2.89 -7.49 1.77
C TYR A 53 2.84 -7.49 0.26
N TYR A 54 2.14 -8.46 -0.31
CA TYR A 54 1.91 -8.56 -1.73
C TYR A 54 0.43 -8.91 -1.93
N LEU A 55 -0.30 -7.97 -2.52
CA LEU A 55 -1.75 -7.99 -2.65
C LEU A 55 -2.12 -8.12 -4.11
N GLU A 56 -2.85 -9.18 -4.44
CA GLU A 56 -3.39 -9.44 -5.79
C GLU A 56 -4.91 -9.54 -5.73
N GLN A 57 -5.55 -9.72 -6.89
CA GLN A 57 -7.01 -9.85 -7.01
C GLN A 57 -7.76 -8.63 -6.44
N ILE A 58 -7.23 -7.44 -6.75
CA ILE A 58 -7.79 -6.16 -6.33
C ILE A 58 -9.15 -5.97 -7.01
N ILE A 59 -10.19 -5.85 -6.19
CA ILE A 59 -11.55 -5.51 -6.63
C ILE A 59 -11.64 -4.00 -6.81
N GLU A 60 -11.17 -3.24 -5.83
CA GLU A 60 -11.27 -1.79 -5.80
C GLU A 60 -10.05 -1.18 -5.11
N MET A 61 -9.60 -0.03 -5.61
CA MET A 61 -8.62 0.81 -4.97
C MET A 61 -9.08 2.27 -5.02
N LYS A 62 -9.16 2.92 -3.86
CA LYS A 62 -9.56 4.33 -3.77
C LYS A 62 -9.00 5.03 -2.54
N ILE A 63 -8.81 6.33 -2.66
CA ILE A 63 -8.51 7.19 -1.50
C ILE A 63 -9.82 7.46 -0.77
N LYS A 64 -9.86 7.13 0.52
CA LYS A 64 -10.95 7.44 1.46
C LYS A 64 -10.44 8.46 2.47
N ASN A 65 -11.37 9.07 3.20
CA ASN A 65 -11.08 10.01 4.27
C ASN A 65 -11.99 9.72 5.47
N ASP A 66 -11.44 9.78 6.67
CA ASP A 66 -12.15 9.64 7.93
C ASP A 66 -11.77 10.77 8.90
N GLU A 67 -12.22 10.66 10.16
CA GLU A 67 -11.97 11.67 11.20
C GLU A 67 -10.48 11.91 11.50
N ILE A 68 -9.58 10.98 11.11
CA ILE A 68 -8.14 11.09 11.32
C ILE A 68 -7.48 11.78 10.13
N SER A 69 -7.67 11.24 8.92
CA SER A 69 -7.08 11.75 7.67
C SER A 69 -7.54 10.97 6.43
N GLU A 70 -6.97 11.32 5.27
CA GLU A 70 -7.02 10.45 4.10
C GLU A 70 -6.22 9.14 4.28
N TYR A 71 -6.70 8.07 3.64
CA TYR A 71 -6.05 6.76 3.57
C TYR A 71 -6.38 6.06 2.25
N LEU A 72 -5.44 5.26 1.74
CA LEU A 72 -5.67 4.38 0.60
C LEU A 72 -6.41 3.14 1.09
N TYR A 73 -7.58 2.86 0.53
CA TYR A 73 -8.34 1.64 0.74
C TYR A 73 -8.21 0.73 -0.47
N VAL A 74 -7.94 -0.56 -0.21
CA VAL A 74 -7.83 -1.62 -1.21
C VAL A 74 -8.75 -2.75 -0.79
N GLU A 75 -9.67 -3.14 -1.67
CA GLU A 75 -10.53 -4.29 -1.49
C GLU A 75 -10.03 -5.46 -2.34
N LEU A 76 -9.99 -6.65 -1.75
CA LEU A 76 -9.36 -7.84 -2.31
C LEU A 76 -10.35 -9.00 -2.28
N LYS A 77 -10.36 -9.80 -3.35
CA LYS A 77 -11.06 -11.09 -3.36
C LYS A 77 -10.13 -12.19 -2.85
N GLN A 78 -10.52 -12.90 -1.79
CA GLN A 78 -9.75 -14.03 -1.25
C GLN A 78 -10.67 -15.23 -1.02
N ASN A 79 -10.50 -16.32 -1.77
CA ASN A 79 -11.17 -17.61 -1.51
C ASN A 79 -12.70 -17.53 -1.29
N ASN A 80 -13.38 -16.69 -2.07
CA ASN A 80 -14.82 -16.33 -1.99
C ASN A 80 -15.21 -15.31 -0.92
N ASP A 81 -14.29 -14.87 -0.07
CA ASP A 81 -14.49 -13.79 0.89
C ASP A 81 -13.90 -12.47 0.38
N VAL A 82 -14.33 -11.38 1.02
CA VAL A 82 -13.84 -10.03 0.76
C VAL A 82 -12.94 -9.61 1.92
N SER A 83 -11.67 -9.36 1.62
CA SER A 83 -10.73 -8.77 2.58
C SER A 83 -10.48 -7.32 2.18
N SER A 84 -10.16 -6.49 3.16
CA SER A 84 -9.73 -5.12 2.90
C SER A 84 -8.39 -4.82 3.52
N PHE A 85 -7.68 -3.93 2.87
CA PHE A 85 -6.37 -3.47 3.25
C PHE A 85 -6.35 -1.95 3.17
N SER A 86 -5.69 -1.29 4.12
CA SER A 86 -5.59 0.17 4.11
C SER A 86 -4.20 0.66 4.47
N ILE A 87 -3.80 1.74 3.81
CA ILE A 87 -2.55 2.47 4.07
C ILE A 87 -2.90 3.90 4.41
N ARG A 88 -2.43 4.38 5.55
CA ARG A 88 -2.45 5.79 5.92
C ARG A 88 -1.02 6.30 5.96
N ILE A 89 -0.77 7.51 5.46
CA ILE A 89 0.58 8.12 5.49
C ILE A 89 0.72 9.17 6.59
N LYS A 90 -0.37 9.89 6.90
CA LYS A 90 -0.39 10.97 7.89
C LYS A 90 -1.42 10.69 8.98
N PRO A 91 -1.18 11.10 10.25
CA PRO A 91 0.03 11.75 10.75
C PRO A 91 1.24 10.82 10.83
N HIS A 92 1.01 9.50 10.80
CA HIS A 92 2.04 8.47 10.79
C HIS A 92 1.67 7.40 9.77
N ILE A 93 2.68 6.68 9.27
CA ILE A 93 2.44 5.58 8.35
C ILE A 93 1.80 4.42 9.12
N GLN A 94 0.61 4.00 8.70
CA GLN A 94 -0.13 2.89 9.28
C GLN A 94 -0.61 1.96 8.17
N ILE A 95 -0.48 0.66 8.42
CA ILE A 95 -0.92 -0.39 7.52
C ILE A 95 -1.89 -1.27 8.31
N ASN A 96 -3.13 -1.35 7.86
CA ASN A 96 -4.15 -2.20 8.49
C ASN A 96 -4.66 -3.24 7.50
N LEU A 97 -4.67 -4.50 7.92
CA LEU A 97 -5.29 -5.60 7.22
C LEU A 97 -6.55 -6.00 7.99
N GLN A 98 -7.69 -6.01 7.30
CA GLN A 98 -8.96 -6.46 7.86
C GLN A 98 -9.51 -7.57 6.98
N SER A 99 -9.52 -8.80 7.48
CA SER A 99 -10.20 -9.90 6.83
C SER A 99 -11.62 -9.99 7.39
N LEU A 100 -12.61 -10.03 6.51
CA LEU A 100 -13.98 -10.41 6.88
C LEU A 100 -14.05 -11.93 6.78
N CYS A 101 -13.61 -12.65 7.82
CA CYS A 101 -13.92 -14.07 7.91
C CYS A 101 -15.41 -14.21 8.27
N SER A 102 -16.18 -14.89 7.42
CA SER A 102 -17.53 -15.37 7.75
C SER A 102 -17.50 -16.76 8.37
#